data_AF-A0A514ZRI1-F1
#
_entry.id   AF-A0A514ZRI1-F1
#
_cell.length_a   1.000
_cell.length_b   1.000
_cell.length_c   1.000
_cell.angle_alpha   90.00
_cell.angle_beta   90.00
_cell.angle_gamma   90.00
#
_symmetry.space_group_name_H-M   'P 1'
#
loop_
_entity.id
_entity.type
_entity.pdbx_description
1 polymer ?
#
loop_
_entity_poly.entity_id
_entity_poly.type
_entity_poly.pdbx_seq_one_letter_code
_entity_poly.pdbx_strand_id
1 'polypeptide(L)'
;MTVKLLITPTDITQCSFTVIQTVLISSVECTPLLGSIGDFVWNDQNKDGQQDSNEPGVDGVIVRLLQETTPGNYTVVSTTVTSGDGAYLFPSLPEGTYVVEFDKTTLPANFTLTTVNALGVTSSLDSDADPLTGRSGLIALVPTNPALRDRLTIDAGIVNSDCPPTVKCIPIAIKRIR
;
A
#
# COMPACT_ATOMS: atom_id res chain seq x y z
N MET A 1 -14.50 14.09 -47.79
CA MET A 1 -14.45 12.79 -47.09
C MET A 1 -14.05 13.08 -45.64
N THR A 2 -15.04 13.25 -44.77
CA THR A 2 -14.79 13.61 -43.37
C THR A 2 -14.64 12.33 -42.58
N VAL A 3 -13.41 12.02 -42.17
CA VAL A 3 -13.14 10.86 -41.31
C VAL A 3 -13.59 11.24 -39.91
N LYS A 4 -14.76 10.75 -39.50
CA LYS A 4 -15.29 10.93 -38.15
C LYS A 4 -14.61 9.89 -37.26
N LEU A 5 -13.58 10.31 -36.54
CA LEU A 5 -12.85 9.45 -35.62
C LEU A 5 -13.74 9.22 -34.39
N LEU A 6 -14.29 8.01 -34.26
CA LEU A 6 -15.04 7.57 -33.09
C LEU A 6 -14.02 7.16 -32.01
N ILE A 7 -13.42 8.14 -31.33
CA ILE A 7 -12.67 7.87 -30.10
C ILE A 7 -13.64 8.09 -28.94
N THR A 8 -13.72 7.12 -28.02
CA THR A 8 -14.49 7.28 -26.78
C THR A 8 -13.86 8.38 -25.92
N PRO A 9 -14.67 9.29 -25.33
CA PRO A 9 -14.17 10.54 -24.71
C PRO A 9 -13.33 10.35 -23.44
N THR A 10 -13.20 9.13 -22.92
CA THR A 10 -12.44 8.83 -21.70
C THR A 10 -10.92 8.76 -21.91
N ASP A 11 -10.43 8.50 -23.12
CA ASP A 11 -8.98 8.31 -23.38
C ASP A 11 -8.25 9.60 -23.78
N ILE A 12 -8.97 10.63 -24.23
CA ILE A 12 -8.36 11.79 -24.91
C ILE A 12 -7.72 12.83 -23.98
N THR A 13 -7.92 12.74 -22.66
CA THR A 13 -7.38 13.71 -21.69
C THR A 13 -5.89 13.52 -21.41
N GLN A 14 -5.29 12.42 -21.87
CA GLN A 14 -3.88 12.06 -21.60
C GLN A 14 -3.01 11.91 -22.86
N CYS A 15 -3.53 12.31 -24.02
CA CYS A 15 -2.83 12.16 -25.30
C CYS A 15 -2.43 13.54 -25.83
N SER A 16 -1.28 13.62 -26.50
CA SER A 16 -0.86 14.82 -27.22
C SER A 16 -1.07 14.63 -28.72
N PHE A 17 -1.53 15.68 -29.40
CA PHE A 17 -1.81 15.65 -30.84
C PHE A 17 -0.94 16.67 -31.56
N THR A 18 -0.23 16.25 -32.62
CA THR A 18 0.43 17.17 -33.55
C THR A 18 -0.40 17.23 -34.84
N VAL A 19 -0.96 18.41 -35.15
CA VAL A 19 -1.76 18.60 -36.36
C VAL A 19 -0.86 19.04 -37.51
N ILE A 20 -0.65 18.13 -38.46
CA ILE A 20 -0.03 18.41 -39.77
C ILE A 20 -1.14 18.56 -40.82
N GLN A 21 -1.04 19.60 -41.66
CA GLN A 21 -2.10 20.01 -42.58
C GLN A 21 -2.47 18.88 -43.57
N THR A 22 -3.78 18.69 -43.79
CA THR A 22 -4.40 17.50 -44.42
C THR A 22 -4.22 16.19 -43.62
N VAL A 23 -4.81 16.19 -42.42
CA VAL A 23 -5.19 15.08 -41.52
C VAL A 23 -4.76 13.67 -41.96
N LEU A 24 -3.52 13.33 -41.64
CA LEU A 24 -3.11 11.96 -41.33
C LEU A 24 -2.54 12.01 -39.91
N ILE A 25 -3.34 11.60 -38.92
CA ILE A 25 -2.81 11.34 -37.57
C ILE A 25 -1.98 10.07 -37.71
N SER A 26 -0.65 10.21 -37.70
CA SER A 26 0.29 9.09 -37.92
C SER A 26 0.31 8.11 -36.75
N SER A 27 0.21 8.61 -35.52
CA SER A 27 0.01 7.81 -34.31
C SER A 27 -0.57 8.69 -33.20
N VAL A 28 -1.23 8.04 -32.24
CA VAL A 28 -1.66 8.67 -30.99
C VAL A 28 -0.91 7.92 -29.89
N GLU A 29 -0.05 8.63 -29.18
CA GLU A 29 0.68 8.09 -28.03
C GLU A 29 -0.04 8.59 -26.77
N CYS A 30 -0.73 7.68 -26.10
CA CYS A 30 -1.34 7.95 -24.79
C CYS A 30 -0.52 7.18 -23.76
N THR A 31 0.16 7.90 -22.86
CA THR A 31 0.81 7.27 -21.72
C THR A 31 -0.24 7.02 -20.65
N PRO A 32 -0.48 5.77 -20.21
CA PRO A 32 -1.45 5.51 -19.17
C PRO A 32 -0.99 6.20 -17.88
N LEU A 33 -1.90 6.95 -17.26
CA LEU A 33 -1.63 7.47 -15.92
C LEU A 33 -1.60 6.33 -14.92
N LEU A 34 -0.56 6.33 -14.11
CA LEU A 34 -0.32 5.33 -13.08
C LEU A 34 -0.37 5.96 -11.69
N GLY A 35 -0.69 5.11 -10.73
CA GLY A 35 -0.73 5.41 -9.31
C GLY A 35 0.29 4.62 -8.51
N SER A 36 0.18 4.72 -7.19
CA SER A 36 1.03 3.99 -6.25
C SER A 36 0.27 3.57 -5.00
N ILE A 37 0.74 2.49 -4.38
CA ILE A 37 0.25 2.00 -3.08
C ILE A 37 1.47 1.75 -2.20
N GLY A 38 1.43 2.22 -0.95
CA GLY A 38 2.52 2.03 -0.01
C GLY A 38 2.17 2.61 1.35
N ASP A 39 3.20 2.69 2.20
CA ASP A 39 3.39 3.60 3.34
C ASP A 39 4.33 2.92 4.35
N PHE A 40 3.82 2.35 5.44
CA PHE A 40 4.65 2.06 6.61
C PHE A 40 4.33 0.77 7.37
N VAL A 41 5.36 0.15 7.97
CA VAL A 41 5.22 -0.88 9.01
C VAL A 41 5.98 -0.42 10.24
N TRP A 42 5.33 -0.44 11.41
CA TRP A 42 5.90 0.10 12.66
C TRP A 42 5.71 -0.81 13.85
N ASN A 43 6.55 -0.62 14.87
CA ASN A 43 6.43 -1.28 16.16
C ASN A 43 5.51 -0.45 17.06
N ASP A 44 4.26 -0.88 17.17
CA ASP A 44 3.26 -0.35 18.10
C ASP A 44 3.63 -0.78 19.54
N GLN A 45 4.33 0.12 20.22
CA GLN A 45 4.92 -0.12 21.53
C GLN A 45 3.90 0.02 22.66
N ASN A 46 2.85 0.82 22.44
CA ASN A 46 1.81 1.10 23.43
C ASN A 46 0.53 0.26 23.22
N LYS A 47 0.43 -0.45 22.09
CA LYS A 47 -0.62 -1.38 21.68
C LYS A 47 -1.97 -0.73 21.41
N ASP A 48 -2.00 0.54 21.04
CA ASP A 48 -3.25 1.26 20.78
C ASP A 48 -3.68 1.23 19.30
N GLY A 49 -2.82 0.71 18.41
CA GLY A 49 -3.07 0.64 16.98
C GLY A 49 -2.92 1.98 16.25
N GLN A 50 -2.39 3.00 16.91
CA GLN A 50 -2.00 4.28 16.34
C GLN A 50 -0.50 4.30 16.04
N GLN A 51 -0.11 5.00 14.99
CA GLN A 51 1.28 5.32 14.68
C GLN A 51 1.71 6.55 15.48
N ASP A 52 2.45 6.31 16.57
CA ASP A 52 3.01 7.39 17.37
C ASP A 52 4.39 7.84 16.89
N SER A 53 4.69 9.14 17.06
CA SER A 53 5.96 9.75 16.62
C SER A 53 7.24 9.13 17.22
N ASN A 54 7.12 8.38 18.32
CA ASN A 54 8.25 7.73 19.00
C ASN A 54 8.32 6.21 18.72
N GLU A 55 7.48 5.71 17.83
CA GLU A 55 7.44 4.31 17.48
C GLU A 55 8.28 4.04 16.23
N PRO A 56 9.25 3.11 16.31
CA PRO A 56 10.18 2.89 15.22
C PRO A 56 9.53 2.10 14.08
N GLY A 57 9.99 2.34 12.86
CA GLY A 57 9.65 1.51 11.72
C GLY A 57 10.28 0.11 11.80
N VAL A 58 9.76 -0.80 10.99
CA VAL A 58 10.17 -2.21 10.98
C VAL A 58 10.54 -2.67 9.58
N ASP A 59 11.84 -2.83 9.36
CA ASP A 59 12.40 -3.37 8.12
C ASP A 59 12.30 -4.90 8.05
N GLY A 60 12.32 -5.44 6.83
CA GLY A 60 12.40 -6.88 6.57
C GLY A 60 11.06 -7.62 6.47
N VAL A 61 9.93 -6.92 6.60
CA VAL A 61 8.59 -7.51 6.43
C VAL A 61 8.29 -7.65 4.95
N ILE A 62 7.95 -8.86 4.51
CA ILE A 62 7.49 -9.09 3.14
C ILE A 62 6.08 -8.53 2.98
N VAL A 63 5.89 -7.71 1.96
CA VAL A 63 4.59 -7.13 1.60
C VAL A 63 4.24 -7.58 0.19
N ARG A 64 3.04 -8.15 0.03
CA ARG A 64 2.51 -8.59 -1.27
C ARG A 64 1.37 -7.66 -1.70
N LEU A 65 1.40 -7.27 -2.96
CA LEU A 65 0.26 -6.61 -3.59
C LEU A 65 -0.58 -7.66 -4.29
N LEU A 66 -1.86 -7.71 -3.92
CA LEU A 66 -2.84 -8.58 -4.53
C LEU A 66 -3.80 -7.75 -5.37
N GLN A 67 -4.14 -8.22 -6.57
CA GLN A 67 -5.16 -7.62 -7.41
C GLN A 67 -6.41 -8.50 -7.40
N GLU A 68 -7.58 -7.88 -7.22
CA GLU A 68 -8.85 -8.56 -7.35
C GLU A 68 -9.15 -8.82 -8.83
N THR A 69 -9.17 -10.09 -9.25
CA THR A 69 -9.48 -10.47 -10.64
C THR A 69 -10.98 -10.69 -10.84
N THR A 70 -11.66 -11.13 -9.79
CA THR A 70 -13.13 -11.26 -9.67
C THR A 70 -13.49 -11.05 -8.21
N PRO A 71 -14.72 -10.64 -7.86
CA PRO A 71 -15.11 -10.40 -6.48
C PRO A 71 -14.70 -11.53 -5.52
N GLY A 72 -13.82 -11.22 -4.57
CA GLY A 72 -13.29 -12.17 -3.58
C GLY A 72 -12.18 -13.13 -4.05
N ASN A 73 -11.70 -13.01 -5.30
CA ASN A 73 -10.56 -13.77 -5.82
C ASN A 73 -9.39 -12.83 -6.09
N TYR A 74 -8.24 -13.16 -5.51
CA TYR A 74 -7.08 -12.30 -5.48
C TYR A 74 -5.86 -13.05 -6.03
N THR A 75 -5.09 -12.36 -6.86
CA THR A 75 -3.81 -12.86 -7.38
C THR A 75 -2.68 -11.96 -6.92
N VAL A 76 -1.55 -12.53 -6.52
CA VAL A 76 -0.36 -11.73 -6.19
C VAL A 76 0.22 -11.17 -7.49
N VAL A 77 0.28 -9.85 -7.59
CA VAL A 77 0.78 -9.14 -8.78
C VAL A 77 2.14 -8.48 -8.53
N SER A 78 2.52 -8.25 -7.28
CA SER A 78 3.83 -7.72 -6.91
C SER A 78 4.22 -8.11 -5.49
N THR A 79 5.50 -8.01 -5.17
CA THR A 79 6.05 -8.25 -3.83
C THR A 79 7.21 -7.29 -3.59
N THR A 80 7.28 -6.75 -2.37
CA THR A 80 8.37 -5.91 -1.89
C THR A 80 8.70 -6.28 -0.45
N VAL A 81 9.72 -5.62 0.11
CA VAL A 81 10.14 -5.80 1.50
C VAL A 81 10.26 -4.41 2.13
N THR A 82 9.78 -4.25 3.36
CA THR A 82 9.95 -2.99 4.08
C THR A 82 11.42 -2.69 4.29
N SER A 83 11.80 -1.44 4.06
CA SER A 83 13.19 -0.98 4.18
C SER A 83 13.22 0.52 4.45
N GLY A 84 14.35 1.01 4.96
CA GLY A 84 14.50 2.45 5.18
C GLY A 84 13.62 2.94 6.31
N ASP A 85 13.66 2.22 7.44
CA ASP A 85 12.88 2.48 8.64
C ASP A 85 11.39 2.14 8.45
N GLY A 86 11.06 0.97 7.89
CA GLY A 86 9.69 0.45 7.83
C GLY A 86 8.91 0.80 6.56
N ALA A 87 9.45 1.62 5.68
CA ALA A 87 8.75 2.06 4.47
C ALA A 87 8.65 0.97 3.39
N TYR A 88 7.55 0.97 2.63
CA TYR A 88 7.42 0.16 1.41
C TYR A 88 6.61 0.89 0.33
N LEU A 89 6.83 0.51 -0.93
CA LEU A 89 6.13 1.13 -2.06
C LEU A 89 5.95 0.16 -3.22
N PHE A 90 4.75 0.18 -3.80
CA PHE A 90 4.40 -0.35 -5.11
C PHE A 90 4.15 0.81 -6.08
N PRO A 91 5.16 1.22 -6.87
CA PRO A 91 5.00 2.29 -7.84
C PRO A 91 4.35 1.79 -9.13
N SER A 92 3.92 2.74 -9.98
CA SER A 92 3.57 2.48 -11.38
C SER A 92 2.40 1.50 -11.56
N LEU A 93 1.37 1.60 -10.73
CA LEU A 93 0.22 0.72 -10.74
C LEU A 93 -0.90 1.25 -11.67
N PRO A 94 -1.49 0.41 -12.53
CA PRO A 94 -2.66 0.78 -13.31
C PRO A 94 -3.91 0.87 -12.43
N GLU A 95 -4.97 1.49 -12.97
CA GLU A 95 -6.29 1.52 -12.34
C GLU A 95 -6.76 0.11 -11.96
N GLY A 96 -7.34 -0.04 -10.78
CA GLY A 96 -7.85 -1.32 -10.32
C GLY A 96 -8.18 -1.36 -8.83
N THR A 97 -8.63 -2.53 -8.40
CA THR A 97 -8.90 -2.85 -7.00
C THR A 97 -7.80 -3.77 -6.48
N TYR A 98 -7.16 -3.34 -5.40
CA TYR A 98 -6.03 -4.04 -4.80
C TYR A 98 -6.25 -4.34 -3.32
N VAL A 99 -5.43 -5.24 -2.79
CA VAL A 99 -5.28 -5.53 -1.36
C VAL A 99 -3.79 -5.64 -1.08
N VAL A 100 -3.34 -5.08 0.04
CA VAL A 100 -1.99 -5.29 0.55
C VAL A 100 -2.03 -6.42 1.57
N GLU A 101 -1.13 -7.40 1.43
CA GLU A 101 -0.93 -8.47 2.39
C GLU A 101 0.46 -8.34 3.02
N PHE A 102 0.49 -8.15 4.33
CA PHE A 102 1.70 -8.20 5.14
C PHE A 102 1.93 -9.66 5.56
N ASP A 103 3.05 -10.24 5.13
CA ASP A 103 3.34 -11.65 5.40
C ASP A 103 3.72 -11.84 6.86
N LYS A 104 2.74 -12.33 7.64
CA LYS A 104 2.89 -12.59 9.07
C LYS A 104 4.03 -13.56 9.43
N THR A 105 4.48 -14.39 8.49
CA THR A 105 5.60 -15.31 8.72
C THR A 105 6.96 -14.62 8.72
N THR A 106 7.00 -13.38 8.24
CA THR A 106 8.23 -12.55 8.15
C THR A 106 8.29 -11.43 9.18
N LEU A 107 7.30 -11.34 10.06
CA LEU A 107 7.37 -10.45 11.21
C LEU A 107 8.56 -10.85 12.11
N PRO A 108 9.17 -9.90 12.83
CA PRO A 108 10.13 -10.22 13.88
C PRO A 108 9.58 -11.27 14.85
N ALA A 109 10.47 -12.10 15.40
CA ALA A 109 10.05 -13.14 16.33
C ALA A 109 9.24 -12.57 17.50
N ASN A 110 8.12 -13.23 17.83
CA ASN A 110 7.17 -12.85 18.88
C ASN A 110 6.43 -11.54 18.61
N PHE A 111 6.34 -11.10 17.36
CA PHE A 111 5.44 -10.02 16.97
C PHE A 111 4.18 -10.54 16.28
N THR A 112 3.08 -9.83 16.51
CA THR A 112 1.81 -10.00 15.80
C THR A 112 1.33 -8.64 15.33
N LEU A 113 0.39 -8.61 14.38
CA LEU A 113 -0.28 -7.36 13.98
C LEU A 113 -1.10 -6.79 15.16
N THR A 114 -1.16 -5.46 15.22
CA THR A 114 -1.91 -4.70 16.23
C THR A 114 -3.38 -4.53 15.84
N THR A 115 -4.13 -3.76 16.63
CA THR A 115 -5.52 -3.42 16.34
C THR A 115 -5.65 -2.70 15.00
N VAL A 116 -6.43 -3.30 14.09
CA VAL A 116 -6.78 -2.70 12.81
C VAL A 116 -7.82 -1.59 12.99
N ASN A 117 -7.71 -0.50 12.23
CA ASN A 117 -8.61 0.65 12.22
C ASN A 117 -8.92 1.21 13.62
N ALA A 118 -7.89 1.67 14.32
CA ALA A 118 -8.00 2.15 15.69
C ALA A 118 -9.06 3.25 15.84
N LEU A 119 -9.96 3.09 16.81
CA LEU A 119 -11.12 3.98 16.95
C LEU A 119 -10.70 5.42 17.26
N GLY A 120 -11.14 6.34 16.41
CA GLY A 120 -10.85 7.78 16.56
C GLY A 120 -9.48 8.20 16.02
N VAL A 121 -8.74 7.26 15.42
CA VAL A 121 -7.50 7.53 14.70
C VAL A 121 -7.80 7.70 13.20
N THR A 122 -7.04 8.56 12.53
CA THR A 122 -7.18 8.81 11.10
C THR A 122 -6.53 7.71 10.27
N SER A 123 -7.03 7.46 9.06
CA SER A 123 -6.52 6.40 8.18
C SER A 123 -5.05 6.53 7.73
N SER A 124 -4.38 7.64 8.04
CA SER A 124 -2.95 7.84 7.75
C SER A 124 -2.06 7.60 8.97
N LEU A 125 -2.65 7.14 10.08
CA LEU A 125 -1.99 6.96 11.38
C LEU A 125 -2.54 5.73 12.13
N ASP A 126 -3.39 4.91 11.53
CA ASP A 126 -3.85 3.65 12.11
C ASP A 126 -3.33 2.46 11.30
N SER A 127 -3.56 1.25 11.80
CA SER A 127 -3.16 0.03 11.09
C SER A 127 -4.29 -0.42 10.18
N ASP A 128 -4.01 -0.68 8.90
CA ASP A 128 -4.99 -1.24 7.95
C ASP A 128 -5.00 -2.77 7.93
N ALA A 129 -3.91 -3.39 8.39
CA ALA A 129 -3.73 -4.83 8.32
C ALA A 129 -4.59 -5.59 9.33
N ASP A 130 -5.54 -6.40 8.83
CA ASP A 130 -6.35 -7.30 9.64
C ASP A 130 -5.46 -8.34 10.35
N PRO A 131 -5.53 -8.50 11.69
CA PRO A 131 -4.60 -9.38 12.42
C PRO A 131 -4.74 -10.86 12.09
N LEU A 132 -5.93 -11.28 11.67
CA LEU A 132 -6.23 -12.67 11.35
C LEU A 132 -5.67 -13.06 9.98
N THR A 133 -5.71 -12.17 9.00
CA THR A 133 -5.34 -12.47 7.61
C THR A 133 -4.03 -11.83 7.16
N GLY A 134 -3.61 -10.74 7.82
CA GLY A 134 -2.51 -9.89 7.37
C GLY A 134 -2.87 -8.97 6.22
N ARG A 135 -4.15 -8.85 5.87
CA ARG A 135 -4.60 -8.12 4.67
C ARG A 135 -5.26 -6.79 5.03
N SER A 136 -5.04 -5.80 4.19
CA SER A 136 -5.82 -4.56 4.20
C SER A 136 -7.27 -4.79 3.74
N GLY A 137 -8.09 -3.75 3.86
CA GLY A 137 -9.32 -3.63 3.09
C GLY A 137 -9.06 -3.48 1.58
N LEU A 138 -10.15 -3.39 0.80
CA LEU A 138 -10.09 -3.10 -0.63
C LEU A 138 -9.57 -1.68 -0.88
N ILE A 139 -8.59 -1.57 -1.77
CA ILE A 139 -7.96 -0.31 -2.18
C ILE A 139 -8.35 -0.04 -3.62
N ALA A 140 -9.25 0.92 -3.83
CA ALA A 140 -9.55 1.44 -5.15
C ALA A 140 -8.45 2.42 -5.57
N LEU A 141 -7.70 2.06 -6.62
CA LEU A 141 -6.71 2.91 -7.24
C LEU A 141 -7.29 3.48 -8.54
N VAL A 142 -7.46 4.80 -8.60
CA VAL A 142 -8.02 5.49 -9.77
C VAL A 142 -7.04 6.59 -10.17
N PRO A 143 -6.06 6.31 -11.04
CA PRO A 143 -4.98 7.24 -11.36
C PRO A 143 -5.47 8.60 -11.87
N THR A 144 -6.63 8.63 -12.54
CA THR A 144 -7.27 9.86 -13.05
C THR A 144 -7.88 10.74 -11.96
N ASN A 145 -8.06 10.23 -10.75
CA ASN A 145 -8.53 10.96 -9.58
C ASN A 145 -7.35 11.21 -8.62
N PRO A 146 -6.87 12.46 -8.46
CA PRO A 146 -5.73 12.76 -7.59
C PRO A 146 -5.86 12.25 -6.15
N ALA A 147 -7.08 12.18 -5.61
CA ALA A 147 -7.31 11.68 -4.24
C ALA A 147 -7.19 10.15 -4.12
N LEU A 148 -7.26 9.42 -5.24
CA LEU A 148 -7.20 7.96 -5.32
C LEU A 148 -6.03 7.47 -6.18
N ARG A 149 -5.18 8.38 -6.63
CA ARG A 149 -4.03 8.07 -7.48
C ARG A 149 -2.91 7.45 -6.68
N ASP A 150 -2.59 8.05 -5.54
CA ASP A 150 -1.51 7.60 -4.67
C ASP A 150 -2.11 7.27 -3.31
N ARG A 151 -2.16 5.99 -2.99
CA ARG A 151 -2.71 5.44 -1.75
C ARG A 151 -1.56 5.13 -0.79
N LEU A 152 -1.03 6.19 -0.19
CA LEU A 152 0.13 6.19 0.70
C LEU A 152 -0.33 6.35 2.15
N THR A 153 -1.21 5.44 2.58
CA THR A 153 -1.82 5.40 3.92
C THR A 153 -2.20 3.95 4.24
N ILE A 154 -1.40 2.98 3.75
CA ILE A 154 -1.70 1.57 3.90
C ILE A 154 -0.65 0.99 4.84
N ASP A 155 -1.00 0.91 6.11
CA ASP A 155 -0.02 0.72 7.17
C ASP A 155 -0.25 -0.59 7.95
N ALA A 156 0.80 -1.07 8.61
CA ALA A 156 0.69 -2.20 9.53
C ALA A 156 1.47 -1.97 10.83
N GLY A 157 0.75 -1.86 11.93
CA GLY A 157 1.34 -1.83 13.26
C GLY A 157 1.58 -3.25 13.75
N ILE A 158 2.75 -3.48 14.37
CA ILE A 158 3.08 -4.76 14.99
C ILE A 158 3.41 -4.58 16.46
N VAL A 159 2.94 -5.52 17.26
CA VAL A 159 3.05 -5.53 18.71
C VAL A 159 3.81 -6.78 19.14
N ASN A 160 4.74 -6.61 20.08
CA ASN A 160 5.40 -7.72 20.74
C ASN A 160 4.41 -8.43 21.71
N SER A 161 4.17 -9.72 21.48
CA SER A 161 3.24 -10.54 22.27
C SER A 161 3.76 -10.86 23.68
N ASP A 162 5.07 -10.75 23.91
CA ASP A 162 5.70 -10.93 25.22
C ASP A 162 5.71 -9.66 26.07
N CYS A 163 5.29 -8.51 25.52
CA CYS A 163 5.29 -7.22 26.21
C CYS A 163 4.00 -7.04 27.04
N PRO A 164 4.01 -7.04 28.39
CA PRO A 164 2.82 -6.73 29.16
C PRO A 164 2.42 -5.26 28.97
N PRO A 165 1.11 -4.93 28.98
CA PRO A 165 0.58 -3.60 28.63
C PRO A 165 1.01 -2.45 29.56
N THR A 166 1.77 -2.73 30.62
CA THR A 166 2.18 -1.74 31.65
C THR A 166 3.67 -1.45 31.69
N VAL A 167 4.48 -2.03 30.81
CA VAL A 167 5.94 -1.82 30.81
C VAL A 167 6.41 -1.51 29.39
N LYS A 168 6.94 -0.29 29.16
CA LYS A 168 7.64 0.06 27.92
C LYS A 168 8.73 -0.99 27.67
N CYS A 169 8.59 -1.77 26.61
CA CYS A 169 9.57 -2.80 26.29
C CYS A 169 10.86 -2.17 25.78
N ILE A 170 11.82 -2.02 26.68
CA ILE A 170 13.23 -1.83 26.31
C ILE A 170 13.64 -3.13 25.57
N PRO A 171 14.27 -3.07 24.38
CA PRO A 171 14.71 -4.26 23.69
C PRO A 171 15.63 -5.07 24.61
N ILE A 172 15.20 -6.28 24.96
CA ILE A 172 16.03 -7.21 25.72
C ILE A 172 17.17 -7.62 24.80
N ALA A 173 18.32 -6.96 24.95
CA ALA A 173 19.58 -7.47 24.43
C ALA A 173 19.79 -8.84 25.07
N ILE A 174 19.59 -9.90 24.29
CA ILE A 174 19.82 -11.28 24.72
C ILE A 174 21.29 -11.40 25.12
N LYS A 175 21.57 -11.25 26.42
CA LYS A 175 22.86 -11.61 26.99
C LYS A 175 22.92 -13.13 26.94
N ARG A 176 23.56 -13.68 25.90
CA ARG A 176 23.95 -15.09 25.82
C ARG A 176 24.64 -15.45 27.14
N ILE A 177 23.95 -16.18 28.01
CA ILE A 177 24.57 -16.80 29.17
C ILE A 177 25.39 -17.97 28.61
N ARG A 178 26.70 -17.93 28.85
CA ARG A 178 27.60 -19.07 28.63
C ARG A 178 27.45 -20.04 29.79
#